data_AF-A0A6S7DFU6-F1
#
_entry.id   AF-A0A6S7DFU6-F1
#
_cell.length_a   1.000
_cell.length_b   1.000
_cell.length_c   1.000
_cell.angle_alpha   90.00
_cell.angle_beta   90.00
_cell.angle_gamma   90.00
#
_symmetry.space_group_name_H-M   'P 1'
#
loop_
_entity.id
_entity.type
_entity.pdbx_description
1 polymer ?
#
loop_
_entity_poly.entity_id
_entity_poly.type
_entity_poly.pdbx_seq_one_letter_code
_entity_poly.pdbx_strand_id
1 'polypeptide(L)'
;MSHKLGARHFFAATASAIQGQGRAMLASAPWSLAAFMLTLPVALMSANLFPYAGWPLLALALVNLIALARMTFAWHRVIGLQGPAGAADARGGTAEARHLALLGLLVLAVAALARATGDLPFLVYVLTNGSGDHLFWIALAAALMLVWLPVLYALALYGQALPRVAATGEYGFRGLRAATPYPCWPLMLALLLLTALAGYAGYALRTQIYEYPEVGMAQGVLAAVLCMPVLFVVMAMYAVAYRDSAPGRA
;
A
#
# COMPACT_ATOMS: atom_id res chain seq x y z
N MET A 1 -6.76 -24.60 -20.59
CA MET A 1 -6.64 -24.38 -19.13
C MET A 1 -5.35 -23.61 -18.89
N SER A 2 -5.42 -22.34 -18.47
CA SER A 2 -4.22 -21.55 -18.18
C SER A 2 -3.63 -22.01 -16.86
N HIS A 3 -2.48 -22.68 -16.90
CA HIS A 3 -1.77 -23.12 -15.71
C HIS A 3 -1.18 -21.87 -15.04
N LYS A 4 -1.72 -21.47 -13.88
CA LYS A 4 -1.17 -20.34 -13.13
C LYS A 4 0.29 -20.62 -12.80
N LEU A 5 1.16 -19.65 -13.06
CA LEU A 5 2.56 -19.70 -12.68
C LEU A 5 2.65 -19.79 -11.15
N GLY A 6 3.45 -20.71 -10.64
CA GLY A 6 3.58 -20.94 -9.20
C GLY A 6 4.13 -19.70 -8.46
N ALA A 7 3.81 -19.55 -7.18
CA ALA A 7 4.25 -18.40 -6.37
C ALA A 7 5.77 -18.20 -6.33
N ARG A 8 6.56 -19.28 -6.42
CA ARG A 8 8.02 -19.21 -6.53
C ARG A 8 8.47 -18.41 -7.76
N HIS A 9 7.78 -18.59 -8.89
CA HIS A 9 8.05 -17.81 -10.11
C HIS A 9 7.70 -16.34 -9.91
N PHE A 10 6.62 -16.05 -9.20
CA PHE A 10 6.25 -14.65 -8.93
C PHE A 10 7.29 -13.93 -8.07
N PHE A 11 7.77 -14.58 -7.00
CA PHE A 11 8.86 -14.03 -6.19
C PHE A 11 10.16 -13.86 -6.98
N ALA A 12 10.53 -14.85 -7.80
CA ALA A 12 11.72 -14.77 -8.64
C ALA A 12 11.62 -13.64 -9.68
N ALA A 13 10.46 -13.49 -10.34
CA ALA A 13 10.21 -12.43 -11.31
C ALA A 13 10.20 -11.04 -10.66
N THR A 14 9.69 -10.94 -9.43
CA THR A 14 9.74 -9.69 -8.64
C THR A 14 11.19 -9.37 -8.25
N ALA A 15 11.94 -10.36 -7.74
CA ALA A 15 13.33 -10.18 -7.34
C ALA A 15 14.21 -9.78 -8.54
N SER A 16 14.04 -10.40 -9.70
CA SER A 16 14.79 -10.05 -10.91
C SER A 16 14.44 -8.64 -11.41
N ALA A 17 13.16 -8.23 -11.35
CA ALA A 17 12.76 -6.86 -11.67
C ALA A 17 13.39 -5.85 -10.71
N ILE A 18 13.40 -6.14 -9.41
CA ILE A 18 14.04 -5.28 -8.40
C ILE A 18 15.56 -5.19 -8.63
N GLN A 19 16.22 -6.31 -8.92
CA GLN A 19 17.66 -6.33 -9.18
C GLN A 19 18.02 -5.55 -10.45
N GLY A 20 17.25 -5.72 -11.52
CA GLY A 20 17.51 -5.07 -12.81
C GLY A 20 17.11 -3.60 -12.87
N GLN A 21 16.01 -3.22 -12.22
CA GLN A 21 15.38 -1.91 -12.39
C GLN A 21 15.23 -1.11 -11.09
N GLY A 22 15.58 -1.67 -9.92
CA GLY A 22 15.37 -1.02 -8.63
C GLY A 22 16.10 0.32 -8.50
N ARG A 23 17.33 0.44 -9.03
CA ARG A 23 18.05 1.71 -9.07
C ARG A 23 17.33 2.75 -9.94
N ALA A 24 16.84 2.34 -11.11
CA ALA A 24 16.08 3.22 -11.99
C ALA A 24 14.74 3.66 -11.37
N MET A 25 14.06 2.77 -10.64
CA MET A 25 12.86 3.11 -9.88
C MET A 25 13.16 4.18 -8.83
N LEU A 26 14.18 3.98 -8.00
CA LEU A 26 14.56 4.96 -6.97
C LEU A 26 15.00 6.30 -7.59
N ALA A 27 15.71 6.28 -8.71
CA ALA A 27 16.15 7.47 -9.43
C ALA A 27 15.04 8.20 -10.20
N SER A 28 13.91 7.55 -10.47
CA SER A 28 12.82 8.14 -11.26
C SER A 28 12.04 9.24 -10.55
N ALA A 29 11.99 9.22 -9.20
CA ALA A 29 11.24 10.18 -8.41
C ALA A 29 11.91 10.49 -7.03
N PRO A 30 13.16 10.96 -7.00
CA PRO A 30 13.93 11.11 -5.75
C PRO A 30 13.31 12.13 -4.81
N TRP A 31 12.80 13.25 -5.33
CA TRP A 31 12.17 14.30 -4.53
C TRP A 31 10.83 13.87 -3.95
N SER A 32 10.02 13.13 -4.71
CA SER A 32 8.75 12.57 -4.20
C SER A 32 9.00 11.51 -3.14
N LEU A 33 10.05 10.69 -3.30
CA LEU A 33 10.49 9.74 -2.28
C LEU A 33 10.91 10.45 -1.00
N ALA A 34 11.72 11.52 -1.10
CA ALA A 34 12.13 12.30 0.06
C ALA A 34 10.93 12.97 0.75
N ALA A 35 10.02 13.58 -0.02
CA ALA A 35 8.82 14.20 0.52
C ALA A 35 7.90 13.18 1.22
N PHE A 36 7.70 12.00 0.62
CA PHE A 36 6.94 10.91 1.21
C PHE A 36 7.58 10.47 2.54
N MET A 37 8.88 10.22 2.57
CA MET A 37 9.59 9.82 3.79
C MET A 37 9.45 10.82 4.93
N LEU A 38 9.61 12.10 4.63
CA LEU A 38 9.53 13.17 5.62
C LEU A 38 8.12 13.36 6.17
N THR A 39 7.10 13.11 5.35
CA THR A 39 5.69 13.35 5.71
C THR A 39 4.94 12.09 6.17
N LEU A 40 5.50 10.90 5.98
CA LEU A 40 4.89 9.63 6.32
C LEU A 40 4.53 9.50 7.82
N PRO A 41 5.40 9.83 8.80
CA PRO A 41 5.04 9.74 10.21
C PRO A 41 3.82 10.61 10.55
N VAL A 42 3.78 11.83 10.01
CA VAL A 42 2.67 12.78 10.21
C VAL A 42 1.38 12.27 9.55
N ALA A 43 1.49 11.71 8.35
CA ALA A 43 0.34 11.14 7.64
C ALA A 43 -0.27 9.95 8.41
N LEU A 44 0.56 9.08 8.99
CA LEU A 44 0.10 7.96 9.82
C LEU A 44 -0.61 8.42 11.10
N MET A 45 -0.24 9.58 11.64
CA MET A 45 -0.90 10.19 12.79
C MET A 45 -2.25 10.84 12.40
N SER A 46 -2.41 11.30 11.16
CA SER A 46 -3.58 12.09 10.73
C SER A 46 -4.95 11.40 10.83
N ALA A 47 -5.00 10.08 10.68
CA ALA A 47 -6.26 9.32 10.68
C ALA A 47 -7.02 9.38 12.03
N ASN A 48 -6.34 9.72 13.13
CA ASN A 48 -6.93 9.74 14.47
C ASN A 48 -6.86 11.12 15.15
N LEU A 49 -6.13 12.08 14.58
CA LEU A 49 -5.92 13.42 15.13
C LEU A 49 -6.78 14.51 14.44
N PHE A 50 -7.61 14.14 13.47
CA PHE A 50 -8.41 15.10 12.71
C PHE A 50 -9.29 16.05 13.55
N PRO A 51 -9.86 15.65 14.71
CA PRO A 51 -10.58 16.61 15.56
C PRO A 51 -9.65 17.57 16.33
N TYR A 52 -8.36 17.26 16.51
CA TYR A 52 -7.48 17.93 17.48
C TYR A 52 -6.27 18.66 16.86
N ALA A 53 -5.77 18.23 15.69
CA ALA A 53 -4.55 18.77 15.08
C ALA A 53 -4.78 19.71 13.88
N GLY A 54 -6.04 19.84 13.42
CA GLY A 54 -6.47 20.84 12.43
C GLY A 54 -5.95 20.67 10.99
N TRP A 55 -6.12 21.74 10.20
CA TRP A 55 -5.72 21.86 8.79
C TRP A 55 -4.26 21.52 8.43
N PRO A 56 -3.22 21.81 9.25
CA PRO A 56 -1.83 21.54 8.85
C PRO A 56 -1.51 20.04 8.78
N LEU A 57 -2.07 19.22 9.66
CA LEU A 57 -1.86 17.77 9.63
C LEU A 57 -2.51 17.15 8.39
N LEU A 58 -3.70 17.64 8.02
CA LEU A 58 -4.36 17.28 6.77
C LEU A 58 -3.53 17.68 5.56
N ALA A 59 -2.99 18.91 5.54
CA ALA A 59 -2.14 19.37 4.44
C ALA A 59 -0.91 18.46 4.27
N LEU A 60 -0.23 18.07 5.36
CA LEU A 60 0.90 17.16 5.31
C LEU A 60 0.51 15.73 4.87
N ALA A 61 -0.66 15.24 5.28
CA ALA A 61 -1.18 13.97 4.80
C ALA A 61 -1.50 14.00 3.29
N LEU A 62 -2.04 15.11 2.79
CA LEU A 62 -2.26 15.32 1.35
C LEU A 62 -0.94 15.41 0.58
N VAL A 63 0.05 16.13 1.12
CA VAL A 63 1.41 16.16 0.53
C VAL A 63 2.01 14.76 0.47
N ASN A 64 1.86 13.96 1.54
CA ASN A 64 2.32 12.58 1.56
C ASN A 64 1.61 11.72 0.51
N LEU A 65 0.29 11.88 0.35
CA LEU A 65 -0.50 11.16 -0.64
C LEU A 65 -0.10 11.54 -2.07
N ILE A 66 0.10 12.82 -2.35
CA ILE A 66 0.58 13.32 -3.65
C ILE A 66 1.97 12.75 -3.91
N ALA A 67 2.88 12.82 -2.94
CA ALA A 67 4.23 12.28 -3.05
C ALA A 67 4.20 10.77 -3.37
N LEU A 68 3.38 10.00 -2.65
CA LEU A 68 3.16 8.58 -2.89
C LEU A 68 2.62 8.30 -4.30
N ALA A 69 1.64 9.07 -4.76
CA ALA A 69 1.05 8.91 -6.10
C ALA A 69 2.09 9.13 -7.20
N ARG A 70 2.87 10.22 -7.10
CA ARG A 70 3.90 10.56 -8.11
C ARG A 70 5.01 9.52 -8.16
N MET A 71 5.44 9.06 -6.99
CA MET A 71 6.46 8.03 -6.82
C MET A 71 6.02 6.69 -7.41
N THR A 72 4.83 6.21 -7.04
CA THR A 72 4.29 4.93 -7.54
C THR A 72 3.98 4.97 -9.03
N PHE A 73 3.52 6.11 -9.56
CA PHE A 73 3.34 6.31 -11.00
C PHE A 73 4.65 6.14 -11.77
N ALA A 74 5.72 6.81 -11.32
CA ALA A 74 7.03 6.71 -11.94
C ALA A 74 7.59 5.28 -11.89
N TRP A 75 7.48 4.61 -10.74
CA TRP A 75 7.89 3.22 -10.55
C TRP A 75 7.18 2.24 -11.47
N HIS A 76 5.85 2.35 -11.58
CA HIS A 76 5.06 1.49 -12.45
C HIS A 76 5.44 1.66 -13.93
N ARG A 77 5.79 2.88 -14.36
CA ARG A 77 6.26 3.12 -15.73
C ARG A 77 7.63 2.50 -16.02
N VAL A 78 8.56 2.55 -15.06
CA VAL A 78 9.90 1.94 -15.21
C VAL A 78 9.78 0.43 -15.47
N ILE A 79 8.96 -0.28 -14.68
CA ILE A 79 8.78 -1.73 -14.84
C ILE A 79 7.86 -2.07 -16.02
N GLY A 80 6.75 -1.34 -16.17
CA GLY A 80 5.71 -1.64 -17.15
C GLY A 80 6.09 -1.30 -18.59
N LEU A 81 6.87 -0.24 -18.83
CA LEU A 81 7.25 0.20 -20.17
C LEU A 81 8.68 -0.24 -20.58
N GLN A 82 9.47 -0.80 -19.65
CA GLN A 82 10.86 -1.25 -19.90
C GLN A 82 11.76 -0.23 -20.62
N GLY A 83 11.57 1.07 -20.38
CA GLY A 83 12.36 2.14 -20.99
C GLY A 83 13.04 3.02 -19.95
N PRO A 84 14.25 3.56 -20.22
CA PRO A 84 14.86 4.57 -19.37
C PRO A 84 13.91 5.77 -19.33
N ALA A 85 13.46 6.10 -18.13
CA ALA A 85 12.40 7.06 -17.91
C ALA A 85 12.83 8.45 -18.39
N GLY A 86 12.19 8.94 -19.46
CA GLY A 86 11.86 10.35 -19.58
C GLY A 86 10.86 10.73 -18.48
N ALA A 87 11.31 10.74 -17.22
CA ALA A 87 10.47 11.09 -16.05
C ALA A 87 10.07 12.58 -16.07
N ALA A 88 10.66 13.38 -16.95
CA ALA A 88 10.31 14.77 -17.20
C ALA A 88 9.05 14.91 -18.09
N ASP A 89 8.90 14.07 -19.11
CA ASP A 89 7.86 14.22 -20.15
C ASP A 89 6.45 13.84 -19.71
N ALA A 90 6.29 13.27 -18.52
CA ALA A 90 5.03 12.74 -18.01
C ALA A 90 4.37 13.60 -16.91
N ARG A 91 5.05 14.64 -16.43
CA ARG A 91 4.59 15.43 -15.28
C ARG A 91 3.38 16.28 -15.65
N GLY A 92 2.31 16.16 -14.86
CA GLY A 92 1.08 16.94 -15.02
C GLY A 92 0.10 16.40 -16.07
N GLY A 93 0.33 15.19 -16.59
CA GLY A 93 -0.55 14.55 -17.56
C GLY A 93 -1.84 14.00 -16.94
N THR A 94 -2.87 13.82 -17.76
CA THR A 94 -4.15 13.22 -17.36
C THR A 94 -4.01 11.82 -16.76
N ALA A 95 -3.01 11.05 -17.19
CA ALA A 95 -2.67 9.74 -16.64
C ALA A 95 -2.18 9.80 -15.18
N GLU A 96 -1.35 10.80 -14.83
CA GLU A 96 -0.85 11.01 -13.46
C GLU A 96 -2.00 11.41 -12.54
N ALA A 97 -2.89 12.30 -13.01
CA ALA A 97 -4.08 12.69 -12.26
C ALA A 97 -5.05 11.51 -12.02
N ARG A 98 -5.26 10.65 -13.03
CA ARG A 98 -6.06 9.43 -12.89
C ARG A 98 -5.43 8.43 -11.92
N HIS A 99 -4.11 8.28 -11.97
CA HIS A 99 -3.38 7.43 -11.02
C HIS A 99 -3.49 7.95 -9.60
N LEU A 100 -3.34 9.26 -9.40
CA LEU A 100 -3.54 9.91 -8.11
C LEU A 100 -4.97 9.72 -7.59
N ALA A 101 -5.98 9.90 -8.44
CA ALA A 101 -7.37 9.74 -8.05
C ALA A 101 -7.66 8.29 -7.62
N LEU A 102 -7.19 7.30 -8.38
CA LEU A 102 -7.36 5.89 -8.06
C LEU A 102 -6.64 5.49 -6.77
N LEU A 103 -5.39 5.91 -6.61
CA LEU A 103 -4.61 5.63 -5.42
C LEU A 103 -5.20 6.34 -4.20
N GLY A 104 -5.60 7.60 -4.35
CA GLY A 104 -6.26 8.38 -3.31
C GLY A 104 -7.55 7.73 -2.84
N LEU A 105 -8.41 7.29 -3.76
CA LEU A 105 -9.63 6.55 -3.42
C LEU A 105 -9.30 5.26 -2.64
N LEU A 106 -8.29 4.51 -3.08
CA LEU A 106 -7.87 3.27 -2.44
C LEU A 106 -7.31 3.52 -1.03
N VAL A 107 -6.46 4.53 -0.86
CA VAL A 107 -5.91 4.93 0.44
C VAL A 107 -7.02 5.38 1.38
N LEU A 108 -7.97 6.20 0.90
CA LEU A 108 -9.12 6.64 1.70
C LEU A 108 -10.03 5.48 2.11
N ALA A 109 -10.33 4.56 1.19
CA ALA A 109 -11.13 3.38 1.50
C ALA A 109 -10.46 2.47 2.54
N VAL A 110 -9.16 2.22 2.39
CA VAL A 110 -8.37 1.43 3.36
C VAL A 110 -8.27 2.16 4.71
N ALA A 111 -8.08 3.48 4.74
CA ALA A 111 -8.03 4.26 5.96
C ALA A 111 -9.39 4.27 6.69
N ALA A 112 -10.49 4.45 5.96
CA ALA A 112 -11.84 4.38 6.52
C ALA A 112 -12.15 2.99 7.10
N LEU A 113 -11.75 1.93 6.38
CA LEU A 113 -11.88 0.56 6.86
C LEU A 113 -11.03 0.33 8.12
N ALA A 114 -9.77 0.78 8.11
CA ALA A 114 -8.87 0.65 9.26
C ALA A 114 -9.47 1.34 10.49
N ARG A 115 -10.05 2.54 10.31
CA ARG A 115 -10.74 3.26 11.38
C ARG A 115 -11.96 2.49 11.91
N ALA A 116 -12.77 1.91 11.02
CA ALA A 116 -13.91 1.09 11.41
C ALA A 116 -13.50 -0.20 12.15
N THR A 117 -12.40 -0.84 11.72
CA THR A 117 -11.85 -2.02 12.41
C THR A 117 -11.14 -1.68 13.72
N GLY A 118 -10.83 -0.40 13.97
CA GLY A 118 -10.21 0.05 15.21
C GLY A 118 -11.10 -0.11 16.44
N ASP A 119 -12.43 -0.10 16.27
CA ASP A 119 -13.40 -0.28 17.36
C ASP A 119 -13.73 -1.76 17.62
N LEU A 120 -13.25 -2.65 16.75
CA LEU A 120 -13.54 -4.08 16.77
C LEU A 120 -13.02 -4.80 18.03
N PRO A 121 -11.82 -4.51 18.57
CA PRO A 121 -11.37 -5.08 19.84
C PRO A 121 -12.32 -4.77 21.00
N PHE A 122 -12.87 -3.55 21.06
CA PHE A 122 -13.82 -3.16 22.10
C PHE A 122 -15.15 -3.92 21.95
N LEU A 123 -15.68 -4.02 20.73
CA LEU A 123 -16.91 -4.79 20.48
C LEU A 123 -16.75 -6.26 20.86
N VAL A 124 -15.64 -6.89 20.47
CA VAL A 124 -15.35 -8.28 20.82
C VAL A 124 -15.16 -8.44 22.33
N TYR A 125 -14.52 -7.48 23.00
CA TYR A 125 -14.37 -7.47 24.45
C TYR A 125 -15.73 -7.47 25.16
N VAL A 126 -16.65 -6.59 24.75
CA VAL A 126 -18.01 -6.54 25.30
C VAL A 126 -18.78 -7.82 25.02
N LEU A 127 -18.71 -8.36 23.80
CA LEU A 127 -19.40 -9.60 23.40
C LEU A 127 -18.89 -10.85 24.13
N THR A 128 -17.64 -10.82 24.60
CA THR A 128 -17.01 -11.90 25.39
C THR A 128 -17.09 -11.66 26.90
N ASN A 129 -18.04 -10.82 27.35
CA ASN A 129 -18.27 -10.50 28.76
C ASN A 129 -17.03 -9.89 29.46
N GLY A 130 -16.18 -9.19 28.70
CA GLY A 130 -15.00 -8.53 29.23
C GLY A 130 -13.87 -9.47 29.65
N SER A 131 -13.89 -10.73 29.20
CA SER A 131 -12.82 -11.68 29.45
C SER A 131 -11.64 -11.45 28.50
N GLY A 132 -10.43 -11.39 29.04
CA GLY A 132 -9.18 -11.29 28.26
C GLY A 132 -8.63 -12.65 27.81
N ASP A 133 -9.50 -13.66 27.73
CA ASP A 133 -9.11 -15.07 27.62
C ASP A 133 -8.90 -15.49 26.15
N HIS A 134 -8.53 -16.76 25.94
CA HIS A 134 -8.31 -17.30 24.59
C HIS A 134 -9.51 -17.09 23.64
N LEU A 135 -10.73 -17.14 24.17
CA LEU A 135 -11.95 -16.90 23.39
C LEU A 135 -12.01 -15.48 22.80
N PHE A 136 -11.60 -14.46 23.56
CA PHE A 136 -11.50 -13.08 23.08
C PHE A 136 -10.52 -12.97 21.91
N TRP A 137 -9.32 -13.53 22.06
CA TRP A 137 -8.29 -13.47 21.02
C TRP A 137 -8.69 -14.24 19.75
N ILE A 138 -9.32 -15.42 19.89
CA ILE A 138 -9.81 -16.20 18.75
C ILE A 138 -10.94 -15.45 18.04
N ALA A 139 -11.90 -14.91 18.77
CA ALA A 139 -13.01 -14.15 18.19
C ALA A 139 -12.52 -12.88 17.48
N LEU A 140 -11.57 -12.16 18.08
CA LEU A 140 -10.95 -10.98 17.49
C LEU A 140 -10.19 -11.33 16.21
N ALA A 141 -9.38 -12.38 16.24
CA ALA A 141 -8.66 -12.85 15.06
C ALA A 141 -9.61 -13.27 13.93
N ALA A 142 -10.67 -14.01 14.25
CA ALA A 142 -11.67 -14.45 13.27
C ALA A 142 -12.40 -13.26 12.64
N ALA A 143 -12.81 -12.28 13.44
CA ALA A 143 -13.47 -11.07 12.95
C ALA A 143 -12.54 -10.22 12.07
N LEU A 144 -11.28 -10.05 12.47
CA LEU A 144 -10.28 -9.35 11.65
C LEU A 144 -10.03 -10.08 10.33
N MET A 145 -9.92 -11.41 10.33
CA MET A 145 -9.79 -12.20 9.11
C MET A 145 -11.01 -12.03 8.19
N LEU A 146 -12.22 -12.08 8.75
CA LEU A 146 -13.45 -11.93 7.98
C LEU A 146 -13.52 -10.58 7.24
N VAL A 147 -13.01 -9.52 7.87
CA VAL A 147 -13.00 -8.17 7.30
C VAL A 147 -11.83 -7.97 6.34
N TRP A 148 -10.61 -8.32 6.74
CA TRP A 148 -9.40 -7.97 5.98
C TRP A 148 -9.07 -8.95 4.86
N LEU A 149 -9.40 -10.23 4.98
CA LEU A 149 -9.12 -11.21 3.93
C LEU A 149 -9.78 -10.87 2.57
N PRO A 150 -11.09 -10.54 2.49
CA PRO A 150 -11.69 -10.15 1.22
C PRO A 150 -11.12 -8.83 0.68
N VAL A 151 -10.76 -7.90 1.56
CA VAL A 151 -10.18 -6.61 1.19
C VAL A 151 -8.78 -6.80 0.62
N LEU A 152 -7.92 -7.59 1.26
CA LEU A 152 -6.59 -7.92 0.76
C LEU A 152 -6.66 -8.67 -0.57
N TYR A 153 -7.62 -9.57 -0.73
CA TYR A 153 -7.86 -10.24 -2.00
C TYR A 153 -8.30 -9.25 -3.09
N ALA A 154 -9.23 -8.35 -2.79
CA ALA A 154 -9.67 -7.31 -3.72
C ALA A 154 -8.52 -6.37 -4.11
N LEU A 155 -7.70 -5.93 -3.15
CA LEU A 155 -6.51 -5.12 -3.40
C LEU A 155 -5.51 -5.86 -4.28
N ALA A 156 -5.21 -7.12 -3.98
CA ALA A 156 -4.29 -7.92 -4.78
C ALA A 156 -4.75 -8.10 -6.24
N LEU A 157 -6.06 -8.17 -6.46
CA LEU A 157 -6.66 -8.34 -7.77
C LEU A 157 -6.80 -7.02 -8.54
N TYR A 158 -7.41 -6.01 -7.93
CA TYR A 158 -7.75 -4.74 -8.55
C TYR A 158 -6.64 -3.70 -8.48
N GLY A 159 -5.64 -3.89 -7.60
CA GLY A 159 -4.49 -2.99 -7.51
C GLY A 159 -3.62 -2.98 -8.77
N GLN A 160 -3.73 -3.99 -9.64
CA GLN A 160 -3.14 -3.98 -10.99
C GLN A 160 -3.72 -2.90 -11.92
N ALA A 161 -4.85 -2.28 -11.55
CA ALA A 161 -5.33 -1.09 -12.24
C ALA A 161 -4.37 0.11 -12.08
N LEU A 162 -3.59 0.17 -10.99
CA LEU A 162 -2.60 1.23 -10.78
C LEU A 162 -1.51 1.24 -11.87
N PRO A 163 -0.75 0.14 -12.09
CA PRO A 163 0.23 0.09 -13.18
C PRO A 163 -0.41 0.20 -14.58
N ARG A 164 -1.66 -0.26 -14.76
CA ARG A 164 -2.40 -0.07 -16.01
C ARG A 164 -2.63 1.41 -16.32
N VAL A 165 -3.15 2.18 -15.36
CA VAL A 165 -3.37 3.62 -15.53
C VAL A 165 -2.03 4.32 -15.75
N ALA A 166 -0.97 3.91 -15.08
CA ALA A 166 0.36 4.47 -15.28
C ALA A 166 0.93 4.21 -16.69
N ALA A 167 0.64 3.05 -17.29
CA ALA A 167 1.14 2.66 -18.60
C ALA A 167 0.26 3.18 -19.77
N THR A 168 -1.06 3.15 -19.61
CA THR A 168 -2.03 3.42 -20.69
C THR A 168 -2.77 4.74 -20.53
N GLY A 169 -2.77 5.31 -19.33
CA GLY A 169 -3.59 6.48 -18.99
C GLY A 169 -5.07 6.19 -18.77
N GLU A 170 -5.53 4.95 -18.92
CA GLU A 170 -6.95 4.59 -18.84
C GLU A 170 -7.30 3.72 -17.63
N TYR A 171 -8.48 3.95 -17.05
CA TYR A 171 -9.05 3.04 -16.07
C TYR A 171 -9.49 1.75 -16.75
N GLY A 172 -9.22 0.60 -16.14
CA GLY A 172 -9.70 -0.66 -16.68
C GLY A 172 -9.62 -1.81 -15.71
N PHE A 173 -10.79 -2.19 -15.17
CA PHE A 173 -10.95 -3.29 -14.22
C PHE A 173 -11.44 -4.59 -14.87
N ARG A 174 -12.02 -4.51 -16.07
CA ARG A 174 -12.56 -5.66 -16.79
C ARG A 174 -11.43 -6.60 -17.21
N GLY A 175 -11.62 -7.89 -16.95
CA GLY A 175 -10.69 -8.95 -17.36
C GLY A 175 -9.45 -9.12 -16.48
N LEU A 176 -9.19 -8.23 -15.50
CA LEU A 176 -8.00 -8.34 -14.63
C LEU A 176 -7.92 -9.72 -13.95
N ARG A 177 -9.03 -10.22 -13.41
CA ARG A 177 -9.10 -11.55 -12.77
C ARG A 177 -8.71 -12.70 -13.70
N ALA A 178 -9.07 -12.60 -14.98
CA ALA A 178 -8.81 -13.65 -15.96
C ALA A 178 -7.39 -13.55 -16.51
N ALA A 179 -6.83 -12.33 -16.55
CA ALA A 179 -5.51 -12.04 -17.09
C ALA A 179 -4.38 -12.37 -16.10
N THR A 180 -4.64 -12.43 -14.79
CA THR A 180 -3.59 -12.68 -13.79
C THR A 180 -2.94 -14.06 -13.92
N PRO A 181 -1.63 -14.15 -14.24
CA PRO A 181 -0.94 -15.42 -14.38
C PRO A 181 -0.51 -16.01 -13.03
N TYR A 182 -0.46 -15.22 -11.96
CA TYR A 182 0.03 -15.62 -10.64
C TYR A 182 -1.10 -15.84 -9.61
N PRO A 183 -0.88 -16.65 -8.56
CA PRO A 183 -1.77 -16.70 -7.40
C PRO A 183 -1.73 -15.37 -6.63
N CYS A 184 -2.86 -14.95 -6.04
CA CYS A 184 -2.98 -13.67 -5.35
C CYS A 184 -2.35 -13.65 -3.94
N TRP A 185 -2.19 -14.81 -3.30
CA TRP A 185 -1.76 -14.90 -1.90
C TRP A 185 -0.39 -14.24 -1.59
N PRO A 186 0.65 -14.27 -2.46
CA PRO A 186 1.92 -13.62 -2.14
C PRO A 186 1.76 -12.11 -1.99
N LEU A 187 0.94 -11.51 -2.86
CA LEU A 187 0.63 -10.09 -2.82
C LEU A 187 -0.28 -9.76 -1.63
N MET A 188 -1.24 -10.63 -1.30
CA MET A 188 -2.05 -10.49 -0.08
C MET A 188 -1.18 -10.48 1.17
N LEU A 189 -0.16 -11.35 1.26
CA LEU A 189 0.78 -11.35 2.40
C LEU A 189 1.61 -10.08 2.47
N ALA A 190 2.11 -9.58 1.34
CA ALA A 190 2.87 -8.33 1.31
C ALA A 190 2.00 -7.12 1.71
N LEU A 191 0.74 -7.08 1.26
CA LEU A 191 -0.24 -6.08 1.66
C LEU A 191 -0.63 -6.20 3.13
N LEU A 192 -0.79 -7.43 3.65
CA LEU A 192 -1.04 -7.69 5.07
C LEU A 192 0.13 -7.19 5.92
N LEU A 193 1.36 -7.48 5.51
CA LEU A 193 2.56 -6.99 6.20
C LEU A 193 2.61 -5.46 6.18
N LEU A 194 2.35 -4.83 5.04
CA LEU A 194 2.33 -3.38 4.91
C LEU A 194 1.26 -2.74 5.81
N THR A 195 0.05 -3.29 5.81
CA THR A 195 -1.07 -2.78 6.64
C THR A 195 -0.84 -3.00 8.12
N ALA A 196 -0.32 -4.16 8.53
CA ALA A 196 0.05 -4.44 9.91
C ALA A 196 1.14 -3.49 10.41
N LEU A 197 2.17 -3.26 9.59
CA LEU A 197 3.28 -2.39 9.93
C LEU A 197 2.86 -0.91 9.99
N ALA A 198 2.04 -0.45 9.05
CA ALA A 198 1.48 0.90 9.07
C ALA A 198 0.55 1.10 10.28
N GLY A 199 -0.26 0.10 10.63
CA GLY A 199 -1.10 0.10 11.82
C GLY A 199 -0.28 0.17 13.11
N TYR A 200 0.78 -0.65 13.21
CA TYR A 200 1.71 -0.61 14.34
C TYR A 200 2.42 0.73 14.46
N ALA A 201 2.94 1.27 13.34
CA ALA A 201 3.60 2.58 13.31
C ALA A 201 2.64 3.70 13.78
N GLY A 202 1.40 3.71 13.28
CA GLY A 202 0.38 4.66 13.71
C GLY A 202 0.02 4.54 15.20
N TYR A 203 -0.11 3.31 15.70
CA TYR A 203 -0.34 3.05 17.12
C TYR A 203 0.83 3.53 18.00
N ALA A 204 2.06 3.14 17.66
CA ALA A 204 3.26 3.48 18.41
C ALA A 204 3.52 4.99 18.40
N LEU A 205 3.35 5.67 17.26
CA LEU A 205 3.48 7.13 17.18
C LEU A 205 2.40 7.86 18.00
N ARG A 206 1.19 7.27 18.14
CA ARG A 206 0.10 7.85 18.95
C ARG A 206 0.38 7.78 20.45
N THR A 207 0.84 6.64 20.96
CA THR A 207 1.08 6.47 22.40
C THR A 207 2.16 7.41 22.92
N GLN A 208 3.06 7.88 22.05
CA GLN A 208 4.07 8.90 22.37
C GLN A 208 3.50 10.30 22.61
N ILE A 209 2.34 10.65 22.04
CA ILE A 209 1.72 11.96 22.27
C ILE A 209 1.11 12.06 23.67
N TYR A 210 0.64 10.92 24.22
CA TYR A 210 -0.20 10.91 25.41
C TYR A 210 0.45 10.31 26.66
N GLU A 211 1.41 9.37 26.54
CA GLU A 211 1.78 8.54 27.69
C GLU A 211 3.28 8.53 28.05
N TYR A 212 4.26 8.29 27.16
CA TYR A 212 5.71 8.31 27.52
C TYR A 212 6.65 8.50 26.31
N PRO A 213 7.59 9.47 26.29
CA PRO A 213 8.18 10.01 25.04
C PRO A 213 9.48 9.37 24.48
N GLU A 214 10.26 8.59 25.23
CA GLU A 214 11.65 8.30 24.78
C GLU A 214 11.88 6.98 24.03
N VAL A 215 11.18 5.89 24.38
CA VAL A 215 11.45 4.55 23.80
C VAL A 215 10.51 4.21 22.63
N GLY A 216 9.27 4.67 22.65
CA GLY A 216 8.29 4.32 21.61
C GLY A 216 8.42 5.18 20.34
N MET A 217 9.05 6.36 20.41
CA MET A 217 9.28 7.21 19.24
C MET A 217 10.23 6.54 18.24
N ALA A 218 11.33 5.97 18.73
CA ALA A 218 12.28 5.24 17.89
C ALA A 218 11.61 4.03 17.20
N GLN A 219 10.75 3.29 17.93
CA GLN A 219 10.04 2.13 17.37
C GLN A 219 8.97 2.52 16.35
N GLY A 220 8.21 3.60 16.61
CA GLY A 220 7.21 4.11 15.68
C GLY A 220 7.82 4.66 14.40
N VAL A 221 8.92 5.43 14.52
CA VAL A 221 9.68 5.92 13.37
C VAL A 221 10.31 4.76 12.60
N LEU A 222 10.91 3.78 13.28
CA LEU A 222 11.48 2.60 12.64
C LEU A 222 10.41 1.82 11.87
N ALA A 223 9.23 1.61 12.45
CA ALA A 223 8.12 0.95 11.78
C ALA A 223 7.62 1.74 10.55
N ALA A 224 7.53 3.07 10.65
CA ALA A 224 7.21 3.92 9.51
C ALA A 224 8.27 3.82 8.40
N VAL A 225 9.56 3.83 8.76
CA VAL A 225 10.67 3.64 7.80
C VAL A 225 10.60 2.25 7.15
N LEU A 226 10.28 1.21 7.91
CA LEU A 226 10.10 -0.16 7.39
C LEU A 226 8.90 -0.29 6.45
N CYS A 227 7.92 0.61 6.50
CA CYS A 227 6.81 0.60 5.53
C CYS A 227 7.32 0.84 4.10
N MET A 228 8.43 1.58 3.94
CA MET A 228 8.98 1.87 2.62
C MET A 228 9.48 0.63 1.86
N PRO A 229 10.41 -0.19 2.38
CA PRO A 229 10.88 -1.35 1.64
C PRO A 229 9.73 -2.31 1.32
N VAL A 230 8.74 -2.45 2.22
CA VAL A 230 7.54 -3.27 1.96
C VAL A 230 6.68 -2.65 0.86
N LEU A 231 6.43 -1.33 0.89
CA LEU A 231 5.71 -0.60 -0.15
C LEU A 231 6.41 -0.74 -1.51
N PHE A 232 7.73 -0.61 -1.54
CA PHE A 232 8.54 -0.79 -2.74
C PHE A 232 8.35 -2.20 -3.34
N VAL A 233 8.40 -3.23 -2.49
CA VAL A 233 8.13 -4.62 -2.91
C VAL A 233 6.71 -4.78 -3.43
N VAL A 234 5.69 -4.27 -2.73
CA VAL A 234 4.28 -4.33 -3.15
C VAL A 234 4.08 -3.69 -4.52
N MET A 235 4.65 -2.51 -4.75
CA MET A 235 4.53 -1.79 -6.03
C MET A 235 5.28 -2.51 -7.16
N ALA A 236 6.45 -3.09 -6.87
CA ALA A 236 7.14 -3.96 -7.82
C ALA A 236 6.31 -5.19 -8.18
N MET A 237 5.69 -5.85 -7.20
CA MET A 237 4.80 -7.00 -7.41
C MET A 237 3.59 -6.64 -8.27
N TYR A 238 2.94 -5.48 -8.03
CA TYR A 238 1.85 -4.99 -8.88
C TYR A 238 2.31 -4.77 -10.33
N ALA A 239 3.46 -4.12 -10.51
CA ALA A 239 3.97 -3.82 -11.85
C ALA A 239 4.38 -5.08 -12.62
N VAL A 240 5.01 -6.06 -11.96
CA VAL A 240 5.35 -7.36 -12.56
C VAL A 240 4.09 -8.15 -12.91
N ALA A 241 3.12 -8.23 -11.98
CA ALA A 241 1.86 -8.89 -12.26
C ALA A 241 1.15 -8.27 -13.46
N TYR A 242 1.14 -6.94 -13.58
CA TYR A 242 0.56 -6.26 -14.73
C TYR A 242 1.32 -6.52 -16.03
N ARG A 243 2.65 -6.38 -16.02
CA ARG A 243 3.53 -6.61 -17.19
C ARG A 243 3.31 -8.00 -17.78
N ASP A 244 3.23 -9.01 -16.93
CA ASP A 244 3.09 -10.41 -17.35
C ASP A 244 1.62 -10.77 -17.70
N SER A 245 0.65 -9.91 -17.34
CA SER A 245 -0.77 -10.07 -17.70
C SER A 245 -1.18 -9.29 -18.97
N ALA A 246 -0.38 -8.34 -19.42
CA ALA A 246 -0.73 -7.46 -20.53
C ALA A 246 -0.69 -8.22 -21.88
N PRO A 247 -1.78 -8.23 -22.66
CA PRO A 247 -1.80 -8.88 -23.97
C PRO A 247 -0.90 -8.10 -24.94
N GLY A 248 0.23 -8.71 -25.35
CA GLY A 248 1.17 -8.08 -26.28
C GLY A 248 2.61 -8.59 -26.25
N ARG A 249 2.95 -9.61 -25.45
CA ARG A 249 4.27 -10.25 -25.47
C ARG A 249 4.20 -11.77 -25.28
N ALA A 250 3.49 -12.42 -26.19
CA ALA A 250 3.78 -13.79 -26.59
C ALA A 250 4.29 -13.74 -28.03
#